data_AF-A0A3D4YC55-F1
#
_entry.id   AF-A0A3D4YC55-F1
#
_cell.length_a   1.000
_cell.length_b   1.000
_cell.length_c   1.000
_cell.angle_alpha   90.00
_cell.angle_beta   90.00
_cell.angle_gamma   90.00
#
_symmetry.space_group_name_H-M   'P 1'
#
loop_
_entity.id
_entity.type
_entity.pdbx_description
1 polymer ?
#
loop_
_entity_poly.entity_id
_entity_poly.type
_entity_poly.pdbx_seq_one_letter_code
_entity_poly.pdbx_strand_id
1 'polypeptide(L)'
;GGSKAKPGEISLSHHGVLFLDEMPEFNRQTLEALRQPLETNEIAVARVNNHITYPANIQLIAAMNPCRCGFYGQEEKQCHRAPTCAKDYQSKISGPLLDRFDIILHVHPVKTEDLKNPNIICGESSAIIAERVRIARTRQHTRNKLLLDATTQGVLNSNLDGKNLYE
;
A
#
# COMPACT_ATOMS: atom_id res chain seq x y z
N GLY A 1 1.74 28.72 7.04
CA GLY A 1 2.99 28.44 7.78
C GLY A 1 2.77 28.67 9.26
N GLY A 2 2.35 27.63 10.00
CA GLY A 2 2.21 27.68 11.45
C GLY A 2 3.48 27.20 12.16
N SER A 3 3.70 27.66 13.39
CA SER A 3 4.91 27.42 14.20
C SER A 3 5.06 25.98 14.71
N LYS A 4 3.99 25.18 14.69
CA LYS A 4 4.02 23.75 15.03
C LYS A 4 4.05 22.94 13.75
N ALA A 5 5.08 22.11 13.58
CA ALA A 5 4.97 20.99 12.64
C ALA A 5 3.77 20.16 13.07
N LYS A 6 2.90 19.81 12.13
CA LYS A 6 1.75 18.95 12.37
C LYS A 6 2.04 17.58 11.75
N PRO A 7 1.47 16.50 12.29
CA PRO A 7 1.54 15.19 11.64
C PRO A 7 0.96 15.29 10.22
N GLY A 8 1.65 14.66 9.25
CA GLY A 8 1.15 14.49 7.89
C GLY A 8 0.41 13.16 7.72
N GLU A 9 -0.04 12.85 6.50
CA GLU A 9 -0.85 11.66 6.19
C GLU A 9 -0.21 10.34 6.65
N ILE A 10 1.12 10.22 6.55
CA ILE A 10 1.87 9.04 7.01
C ILE A 10 1.69 8.85 8.52
N SER A 11 1.83 9.92 9.31
CA SER A 11 1.68 9.88 10.76
C SER A 11 0.22 9.73 11.19
N LEU A 12 -0.71 10.35 10.47
CA LEU A 12 -2.15 10.21 10.71
C LEU A 12 -2.64 8.79 10.43
N SER A 13 -1.92 8.04 9.59
CA SER A 13 -2.21 6.64 9.29
C SER A 13 -1.57 5.66 10.28
N HIS A 14 -1.04 6.13 11.42
CA HIS A 14 -0.41 5.27 12.43
C HIS A 14 -1.37 4.18 12.91
N HIS A 15 -0.86 2.94 12.94
CA HIS A 15 -1.59 1.69 13.11
C HIS A 15 -2.65 1.38 12.04
N GLY A 16 -2.81 2.24 11.02
CA GLY A 16 -3.78 2.09 9.95
C GLY A 16 -3.17 1.67 8.61
N VAL A 17 -3.90 2.01 7.55
CA VAL A 17 -3.53 1.74 6.16
C VAL A 17 -3.27 3.06 5.44
N LEU A 18 -2.11 3.18 4.81
CA LEU A 18 -1.82 4.28 3.89
C LEU A 18 -1.99 3.74 2.46
N PHE A 19 -2.98 4.27 1.73
CA PHE A 19 -3.23 3.89 0.33
C PHE A 19 -2.70 4.95 -0.63
N LEU A 20 -1.84 4.54 -1.57
CA LEU A 20 -1.32 5.38 -2.65
C LEU A 20 -1.84 4.87 -3.98
N ASP A 21 -2.86 5.54 -4.52
CA ASP A 21 -3.25 5.34 -5.91
C ASP A 21 -2.28 6.06 -6.84
N GLU A 22 -1.99 5.46 -7.99
CA GLU A 22 -1.05 6.01 -8.96
C GLU A 22 0.32 6.40 -8.36
N MET A 23 0.93 5.50 -7.57
CA MET A 23 2.16 5.77 -6.81
C MET A 23 3.29 6.49 -7.61
N PRO A 24 3.57 6.16 -8.89
CA PRO A 24 4.58 6.88 -9.68
C PRO A 24 4.24 8.34 -10.00
N GLU A 25 3.02 8.82 -9.80
CA GLU A 25 2.67 10.23 -10.01
C GLU A 25 3.07 11.12 -8.82
N PHE A 26 3.37 10.53 -7.67
CA PHE A 26 3.98 11.26 -6.56
C PHE A 26 5.42 11.68 -6.90
N ASN A 27 5.83 12.83 -6.36
CA ASN A 27 7.20 13.28 -6.52
C ASN A 27 8.17 12.29 -5.84
N ARG A 28 9.39 12.18 -6.40
CA ARG A 28 10.38 11.20 -5.93
C ARG A 28 10.76 11.40 -4.47
N GLN A 29 10.91 12.65 -4.03
CA GLN A 29 11.27 12.96 -2.64
C GLN A 29 10.21 12.46 -1.63
N THR A 30 8.93 12.57 -1.97
CA THR A 30 7.81 12.07 -1.15
C THR A 30 7.83 10.55 -1.10
N LEU A 31 8.10 9.87 -2.22
CA LEU A 31 8.22 8.41 -2.23
C LEU A 31 9.42 7.94 -1.40
N GLU A 32 10.58 8.58 -1.53
CA GLU A 32 11.75 8.25 -0.71
C GLU A 32 11.52 8.47 0.79
N ALA A 33 10.69 9.48 1.15
CA ALA A 33 10.34 9.73 2.55
C ALA A 33 9.54 8.60 3.19
N LEU A 34 8.91 7.71 2.41
CA LEU A 34 8.21 6.52 2.92
C LEU A 34 9.16 5.44 3.43
N ARG A 35 10.44 5.47 3.04
CA ARG A 35 11.40 4.43 3.45
C ARG A 35 11.60 4.41 4.97
N GLN A 36 11.78 5.58 5.58
CA GLN A 36 11.97 5.70 7.02
C GLN A 36 10.79 5.09 7.81
N PRO A 37 9.52 5.49 7.59
CA PRO A 37 8.40 4.92 8.35
C PRO A 37 8.20 3.42 8.09
N LEU A 38 8.52 2.91 6.89
CA LEU A 38 8.48 1.47 6.61
C LEU A 38 9.57 0.67 7.32
N GLU A 39 10.67 1.31 7.72
CA GLU A 39 11.81 0.67 8.40
C GLU A 39 11.75 0.84 9.92
N THR A 40 11.43 2.04 10.39
CA THR A 40 11.53 2.40 11.81
C THR A 40 10.20 2.65 12.48
N ASN A 41 9.08 2.58 11.75
CA ASN A 41 7.73 2.91 12.25
C ASN A 41 7.59 4.35 12.77
N GLU A 42 8.47 5.26 12.34
CA GLU A 42 8.50 6.66 12.79
C GLU A 42 8.95 7.57 11.65
N ILE A 43 8.60 8.85 11.73
CA ILE A 43 9.05 9.88 10.77
C ILE A 43 9.59 11.10 11.50
N ALA A 44 10.78 11.54 11.12
CA ALA A 44 11.42 12.73 11.69
C ALA A 44 11.16 13.95 10.80
N VAL A 45 10.58 14.99 11.37
CA VAL A 45 10.33 16.27 10.71
C VAL A 45 11.30 17.31 11.26
N ALA A 46 12.30 17.67 10.45
CA ALA A 46 13.23 18.75 10.73
C ALA A 46 12.71 20.08 10.16
N ARG A 47 12.56 21.09 11.02
CA ARG A 47 12.30 22.50 10.67
C ARG A 47 13.35 23.38 11.32
N VAL A 48 13.52 24.59 10.79
CA VAL A 48 14.60 25.54 11.13
C VAL A 48 14.89 25.65 12.63
N ASN A 49 13.86 25.57 13.49
CA ASN A 49 14.00 25.69 14.95
C ASN A 49 13.52 24.46 15.75
N ASN A 50 13.09 23.37 15.12
CA ASN A 50 12.49 22.22 15.81
C ASN A 50 12.74 20.90 15.07
N HIS A 51 13.14 19.86 15.80
CA HIS A 51 13.11 18.46 15.38
C HIS A 51 12.00 17.74 16.13
N ILE A 52 11.02 17.22 15.40
CA ILE A 52 9.90 16.47 15.99
C ILE A 52 9.80 15.12 15.29
N THR A 53 9.70 14.06 16.06
CA THR A 53 9.45 12.70 15.57
C THR A 53 7.99 12.35 15.81
N TYR A 54 7.34 11.79 14.80
CA TYR A 54 5.98 11.27 14.90
C TYR A 54 5.96 9.75 14.68
N PRO A 55 5.09 9.01 15.38
CA PRO A 55 4.87 7.61 15.09
C PRO A 55 4.23 7.43 13.71
N ALA A 56 4.58 6.35 13.03
CA ALA A 56 4.19 6.04 11.65
C ALA A 56 4.27 4.54 11.34
N ASN A 57 3.89 3.67 12.28
CA ASN A 57 3.66 2.24 12.02
C ASN A 57 2.45 2.09 11.08
N ILE A 58 2.67 1.82 9.79
CA ILE A 58 1.60 1.79 8.78
C ILE A 58 1.64 0.52 7.95
N GLN A 59 0.48 0.08 7.46
CA GLN A 59 0.41 -0.83 6.32
C GLN A 59 0.30 -0.02 5.03
N LEU A 60 1.36 -0.02 4.22
CA LEU A 60 1.35 0.64 2.92
C LEU A 60 0.70 -0.25 1.86
N ILE A 61 -0.29 0.29 1.16
CA ILE A 61 -0.90 -0.32 -0.02
C ILE A 61 -0.72 0.68 -1.17
N ALA A 62 -0.18 0.23 -2.29
CA ALA A 62 0.06 1.09 -3.44
C ALA A 62 -0.43 0.45 -4.73
N ALA A 63 -0.97 1.26 -5.63
CA ALA A 63 -1.36 0.87 -6.97
C ALA A 63 -0.58 1.70 -8.01
N MET A 64 -0.33 1.10 -9.17
CA MET A 64 0.25 1.82 -10.29
C MET A 64 -0.14 1.21 -11.63
N ASN A 65 -0.27 2.06 -12.64
CA ASN A 65 -0.44 1.64 -14.03
C ASN A 65 0.83 0.96 -14.59
N PRO A 66 0.73 0.11 -15.63
CA PRO A 66 1.91 -0.54 -16.22
C PRO A 66 2.80 0.43 -17.02
N CYS A 67 2.24 1.54 -17.50
CA CYS A 67 2.90 2.71 -18.09
C CYS A 67 2.06 3.95 -17.81
N ARG A 68 2.62 5.15 -18.04
CA ARG A 68 1.87 6.42 -18.04
C ARG A 68 0.64 6.38 -18.96
N CYS A 69 0.71 5.59 -20.03
CA CYS A 69 -0.33 5.43 -21.02
C CYS A 69 -1.43 4.41 -20.68
N GLY A 70 -1.26 3.58 -19.65
CA GLY A 70 -2.15 2.45 -19.33
C GLY A 70 -2.07 1.22 -20.27
N PHE A 71 -1.51 1.34 -21.46
CA PHE A 71 -1.58 0.31 -22.53
C PHE A 71 -0.37 -0.63 -22.65
N TYR A 72 0.59 -0.58 -21.72
CA TYR A 72 1.76 -1.46 -21.80
C TYR A 72 1.37 -2.92 -21.49
N GLY A 73 1.71 -3.85 -22.39
CA GLY A 73 1.41 -5.27 -22.22
C GLY A 73 -0.03 -5.67 -22.54
N GLN A 74 -0.82 -4.81 -23.20
CA GLN A 74 -2.18 -5.15 -23.64
C GLN A 74 -2.18 -5.62 -25.09
N GLU A 75 -2.84 -6.75 -25.37
CA GLU A 75 -2.95 -7.33 -26.72
C GLU A 75 -3.70 -6.42 -27.70
N GLU A 76 -4.84 -5.88 -27.26
CA GLU A 76 -5.77 -5.10 -28.10
C GLU A 76 -5.30 -3.69 -28.40
N LYS A 77 -4.50 -3.10 -27.50
CA LYS A 77 -4.01 -1.73 -27.63
C LYS A 77 -2.59 -1.62 -27.11
N GLN A 78 -1.65 -1.51 -28.04
CA GLN A 78 -0.22 -1.43 -27.71
C GLN A 78 0.20 0.00 -27.38
N CYS A 79 1.09 0.13 -26.39
CA CYS A 79 1.77 1.40 -26.14
C CYS A 79 2.73 1.75 -27.29
N HIS A 80 2.50 2.87 -27.97
CA HIS A 80 3.34 3.33 -29.08
C HIS A 80 4.81 3.59 -28.69
N ARG A 81 5.07 3.85 -27.40
CA ARG A 81 6.40 4.10 -26.84
C ARG A 81 6.97 2.90 -26.08
N ALA A 82 6.40 1.71 -26.23
CA ALA A 82 6.91 0.52 -25.56
C ALA A 82 8.31 0.15 -26.10
N PRO A 83 9.25 -0.28 -25.25
CA PRO A 83 9.15 -0.45 -23.80
C PRO A 83 9.53 0.80 -22.99
N THR A 84 10.04 1.85 -23.64
CA THR A 84 10.59 3.06 -22.99
C THR A 84 9.58 3.75 -22.07
N CYS A 85 8.32 3.87 -22.48
CA CYS A 85 7.27 4.49 -21.66
C CYS A 85 7.06 3.77 -20.31
N ALA A 86 7.10 2.44 -20.29
CA ALA A 86 6.97 1.66 -19.07
C ALA A 86 8.22 1.80 -18.19
N LYS A 87 9.41 1.71 -18.79
CA LYS A 87 10.69 1.88 -18.08
C LYS A 87 10.79 3.27 -17.43
N ASP A 88 10.49 4.33 -18.17
CA ASP A 88 10.51 5.71 -17.67
C ASP A 88 9.49 5.93 -16.54
N TYR A 89 8.33 5.27 -16.63
CA TYR A 89 7.28 5.39 -15.63
C TYR A 89 7.64 4.66 -14.33
N GLN A 90 8.12 3.41 -14.45
CA GLN A 90 8.50 2.58 -13.31
C GLN A 90 9.79 3.09 -12.62
N SER A 91 10.72 3.69 -13.37
CA SER A 91 11.98 4.23 -12.81
C SER A 91 11.79 5.41 -11.85
N LYS A 92 10.60 6.03 -11.85
CA LYS A 92 10.22 7.02 -10.85
C LYS A 92 10.27 6.46 -9.43
N ILE A 93 10.00 5.16 -9.28
CA ILE A 93 10.11 4.44 -8.02
C ILE A 93 11.53 3.90 -7.88
N SER A 94 12.16 4.10 -6.74
CA SER A 94 13.49 3.56 -6.49
C SER A 94 13.43 2.06 -6.13
N GLY A 95 14.47 1.33 -6.52
CA GLY A 95 14.67 -0.07 -6.09
C GLY A 95 14.63 -0.22 -4.57
N PRO A 96 15.37 0.60 -3.79
CA PRO A 96 15.34 0.53 -2.33
C PRO A 96 13.95 0.71 -1.70
N LEU A 97 13.06 1.49 -2.31
CA LEU A 97 11.67 1.59 -1.85
C LEU A 97 10.87 0.35 -2.25
N LEU A 98 11.03 -0.17 -3.47
CA LEU A 98 10.37 -1.40 -3.92
C LEU A 98 10.75 -2.60 -3.05
N ASP A 99 11.99 -2.67 -2.57
CA ASP A 99 12.47 -3.72 -1.68
C ASP A 99 11.74 -3.74 -0.32
N ARG A 100 10.98 -2.69 0.02
CA ARG A 100 10.13 -2.62 1.23
C ARG A 100 8.72 -3.14 1.01
N PHE A 101 8.35 -3.55 -0.21
CA PHE A 101 7.08 -4.22 -0.47
C PHE A 101 7.25 -5.73 -0.35
N ASP A 102 6.61 -6.32 0.66
CA ASP A 102 6.61 -7.77 0.84
C ASP A 102 5.86 -8.51 -0.28
N ILE A 103 4.84 -7.85 -0.85
CA ILE A 103 3.95 -8.43 -1.87
C ILE A 103 3.83 -7.45 -3.03
N ILE A 104 4.19 -7.93 -4.23
CA ILE A 104 4.01 -7.22 -5.49
C ILE A 104 3.19 -8.14 -6.41
N LEU A 105 2.07 -7.63 -6.90
CA LEU A 105 1.15 -8.37 -7.76
C LEU A 105 1.01 -7.64 -9.10
N HIS A 106 1.17 -8.39 -10.19
CA HIS A 106 0.84 -7.90 -11.53
C HIS A 106 -0.58 -8.31 -11.88
N VAL A 107 -1.44 -7.31 -12.09
CA VAL A 107 -2.84 -7.54 -12.46
C VAL A 107 -2.98 -7.31 -13.96
N HIS A 108 -3.41 -8.35 -14.68
CA HIS A 108 -3.70 -8.25 -16.10
C HIS A 108 -5.11 -7.68 -16.32
N PRO A 109 -5.32 -6.93 -17.42
CA PRO A 109 -6.65 -6.52 -17.81
C PRO A 109 -7.52 -7.75 -18.06
N VAL A 110 -8.77 -7.71 -17.61
CA VAL A 110 -9.76 -8.76 -17.85
C VAL A 110 -10.62 -8.34 -19.05
N LYS A 111 -10.81 -9.23 -20.04
CA LYS A 111 -11.67 -8.92 -21.19
C LYS A 111 -13.13 -8.86 -20.74
N THR A 112 -13.88 -7.91 -21.28
CA THR A 112 -15.30 -7.75 -20.91
C THR A 112 -16.15 -8.96 -21.32
N GLU A 113 -15.75 -9.65 -22.39
CA GLU A 113 -16.33 -10.92 -22.82
C GLU A 113 -16.11 -12.01 -21.78
N ASP A 114 -14.93 -12.04 -21.15
CA ASP A 114 -14.61 -13.05 -20.14
C ASP A 114 -15.48 -12.89 -18.89
N LEU A 115 -15.76 -11.65 -18.49
CA LEU A 115 -16.65 -11.34 -17.37
C LEU A 115 -18.12 -11.73 -17.64
N LYS A 116 -18.52 -11.76 -18.92
CA LYS A 116 -19.89 -12.06 -19.35
C LYS A 116 -20.09 -13.51 -19.75
N ASN A 117 -19.02 -14.29 -19.91
CA ASN A 117 -19.10 -15.65 -20.39
C ASN A 117 -19.54 -16.58 -19.24
N PRO A 118 -20.78 -17.10 -19.24
CA PRO A 118 -21.26 -18.00 -18.19
C PRO A 118 -20.52 -19.36 -18.18
N ASN A 119 -19.74 -19.65 -19.24
CA ASN A 119 -18.95 -20.87 -19.37
C ASN A 119 -17.48 -20.69 -18.95
N ILE A 120 -17.00 -19.48 -18.68
CA ILE A 120 -15.69 -19.27 -18.06
C ILE A 120 -15.86 -19.57 -16.57
N ILE A 121 -15.65 -20.86 -16.29
CA ILE A 121 -15.35 -21.51 -15.02
C ILE A 121 -15.71 -20.65 -13.79
N CYS A 122 -16.78 -21.09 -13.11
CA CYS A 122 -17.06 -20.82 -11.70
C CYS A 122 -15.76 -20.64 -10.92
N GLY A 123 -15.37 -19.39 -10.66
CA GLY A 123 -14.40 -19.09 -9.64
C GLY A 123 -14.83 -19.74 -8.32
N GLU A 124 -13.88 -19.91 -7.41
CA GLU A 124 -14.21 -20.43 -6.09
C GLU A 124 -15.36 -19.61 -5.48
N SER A 125 -16.38 -20.31 -4.98
CA SER A 125 -17.54 -19.62 -4.42
C SER A 125 -17.09 -18.70 -3.28
N SER A 126 -17.86 -17.64 -3.04
CA SER A 126 -17.58 -16.72 -1.93
C SER A 126 -17.47 -17.47 -0.59
N ALA A 127 -18.17 -18.59 -0.43
CA ALA A 127 -18.05 -19.45 0.76
C ALA A 127 -16.65 -20.09 0.90
N ILE A 128 -16.08 -20.61 -0.19
CA ILE A 128 -14.74 -21.20 -0.20
C ILE A 128 -13.67 -20.14 0.06
N ILE A 129 -13.81 -18.96 -0.55
CA ILE A 129 -12.93 -17.80 -0.32
C ILE A 129 -13.04 -17.32 1.13
N ALA A 130 -14.26 -17.17 1.64
CA ALA A 130 -14.52 -16.71 3.01
C ALA A 130 -13.86 -17.63 4.05
N GLU A 131 -13.90 -18.95 3.84
CA GLU A 131 -13.24 -19.90 4.75
C GLU A 131 -11.72 -19.72 4.77
N ARG A 132 -11.09 -19.54 3.60
CA ARG A 132 -9.64 -19.24 3.53
C ARG A 132 -9.30 -17.90 4.20
N VAL A 133 -10.11 -16.87 3.98
CA VAL A 133 -9.96 -15.57 4.66
C VAL A 133 -10.10 -15.73 6.17
N ARG A 134 -11.06 -16.55 6.64
CA ARG A 134 -11.25 -16.84 8.07
C ARG A 134 -10.02 -17.52 8.68
N ILE A 135 -9.46 -18.52 8.00
CA ILE A 135 -8.23 -19.20 8.46
C ILE A 135 -7.06 -18.20 8.54
N ALA A 136 -6.88 -17.37 7.52
CA ALA A 136 -5.84 -16.33 7.51
C ALA A 136 -6.02 -15.34 8.67
N ARG A 137 -7.26 -14.87 8.91
CA ARG A 137 -7.59 -14.00 10.04
C ARG A 137 -7.29 -14.67 11.38
N THR A 138 -7.68 -15.93 11.58
CA THR A 138 -7.38 -16.66 12.83
C THR A 138 -5.87 -16.72 13.08
N ARG A 139 -5.07 -17.03 12.05
CA ARG A 139 -3.60 -17.03 12.17
C ARG A 139 -3.06 -15.64 12.56
N GLN A 140 -3.58 -14.58 11.94
CA GLN A 140 -3.22 -13.21 12.28
C GLN A 140 -3.60 -12.85 13.73
N HIS A 141 -4.78 -13.24 14.20
CA HIS A 141 -5.22 -13.05 15.57
C HIS A 141 -4.32 -13.78 16.57
N THR A 142 -4.00 -15.05 16.32
CA THR A 142 -3.10 -15.83 17.19
C THR A 142 -1.71 -15.20 17.26
N ARG A 143 -1.13 -14.82 16.10
CA ARG A 143 0.16 -14.14 16.05
C ARG A 143 0.14 -12.84 16.84
N ASN A 144 -0.91 -12.03 16.69
CA ASN A 144 -1.02 -10.79 17.44
C ASN A 144 -1.24 -11.01 18.94
N LYS A 145 -2.08 -11.96 19.37
CA LYS A 145 -2.24 -12.26 20.80
C LYS A 145 -0.89 -12.59 21.47
N LEU A 146 -0.04 -13.39 20.80
CA LEU A 146 1.31 -13.70 21.28
C LEU A 146 2.23 -12.46 21.36
N LEU A 147 2.01 -11.45 20.51
CA LEU A 147 2.78 -10.19 20.51
C LEU A 147 2.21 -9.16 21.53
N LEU A 148 0.91 -9.19 21.77
CA LEU A 148 0.20 -8.28 22.67
C LEU A 148 0.47 -8.62 24.14
N ASP A 149 0.54 -9.92 24.49
CA ASP A 149 0.92 -10.38 25.82
C ASP A 149 2.38 -10.01 26.18
N ALA A 150 3.20 -9.64 25.18
CA ALA A 150 4.63 -9.38 25.35
C ALA A 150 4.98 -7.90 25.59
N THR A 151 4.14 -6.90 25.25
CA THR A 151 4.32 -5.46 25.63
C THR A 151 3.37 -4.45 24.96
N THR A 152 2.45 -4.84 24.07
CA THR A 152 1.71 -3.85 23.25
C THR A 152 0.19 -4.04 23.37
N GLN A 153 -0.58 -2.98 23.65
CA GLN A 153 -2.04 -2.97 23.45
C GLN A 153 -2.34 -2.48 22.02
N GLY A 154 -2.21 -3.36 21.04
CA GLY A 154 -2.50 -3.08 19.63
C GLY A 154 -3.87 -3.61 19.19
N VAL A 155 -4.60 -2.78 18.44
CA VAL A 155 -5.81 -3.17 17.70
C VAL A 155 -5.38 -3.64 16.30
N LEU A 156 -6.02 -4.69 15.74
CA LEU A 156 -5.75 -5.11 14.37
C LEU A 156 -6.19 -4.04 13.36
N ASN A 157 -5.49 -3.89 12.23
CA ASN A 157 -5.91 -3.03 11.11
C ASN A 157 -7.37 -3.26 10.68
N SER A 158 -7.86 -4.50 10.74
CA SER A 158 -9.25 -4.85 10.42
C SER A 158 -10.28 -4.26 11.40
N ASN A 159 -9.82 -3.80 12.55
CA ASN A 159 -10.62 -3.34 13.68
C ASN A 159 -10.31 -1.87 14.01
N LEU A 160 -9.45 -1.18 13.24
CA LEU A 160 -9.36 0.28 13.34
C LEU A 160 -10.62 0.88 12.73
N ASP A 161 -11.39 1.59 13.56
CA ASP A 161 -12.38 2.54 13.09
C ASP A 161 -11.74 3.94 13.01
N GLY A 162 -12.40 4.86 12.30
CA GLY A 162 -11.91 6.24 12.18
C GLY A 162 -11.91 7.03 13.50
N LYS A 163 -12.53 6.53 14.58
CA LYS A 163 -12.51 7.19 15.89
C LYS A 163 -11.21 6.89 16.64
N ASN A 164 -10.63 5.70 16.45
CA ASN A 164 -9.35 5.29 17.03
C ASN A 164 -8.12 6.05 16.46
N LEU A 165 -8.29 6.90 15.43
CA LEU A 165 -7.21 7.69 14.81
C LEU A 165 -7.03 9.08 15.43
N TYR A 166 -7.93 9.51 16.33
CA TYR A 166 -7.94 10.86 16.93
C TYR A 166 -7.75 10.89 18.46
N GLU A 167 -7.53 9.73 19.09
CA GLU A 167 -7.13 9.59 20.51
C GLU A 167 -5.64 9.27 20.61
#